data_AF-A0A5S3X070-F1
#
_entry.id   AF-A0A5S3X070-F1
#
_cell.length_a   1.000
_cell.length_b   1.000
_cell.length_c   1.000
_cell.angle_alpha   90.00
_cell.angle_beta   90.00
_cell.angle_gamma   90.00
#
_symmetry.space_group_name_H-M   'P 1'
#
loop_
_entity.id
_entity.type
_entity.pdbx_description
1 polymer ?
#
loop_
_entity_poly.entity_id
_entity_poly.type
_entity_poly.pdbx_seq_one_letter_code
_entity_poly.pdbx_strand_id
1 'polypeptide(L)'
;MNLIKHSWCIPLLALLTGPALAAQLEDKCASSAPFTGRTLQNGETVCVPAGSRSYLSVANVNRYDSVAISTGYGTGDLNLYARSGGWPRLDGSDPSSTAPGNAQCIVLSRPASYWGYITLDGNHSGSSIVVDLGATSCRTADTTEPPTEPPGGNDGYPYDHVNIQVYRFQFSDTPLDWPTMESDMQGVTTYYDQQSYGRFNVTYDTSTPVININQPKSTYDNDFHGWTAMWKSKIRALGIDPDAPGNAQVVMMVAPQVGNFNSSAAPPSISLYHHTTGVVAHELGHALGLRHAKAIEAGPGKVIGVGDYDTESLNYGNVYSMMGMGAHSLQAYNLLYKHYFGWLNDSEVPVINASGTYRIYAFDQGANNRGYIGLRLKSGDGKYTYWLEYRTSHDRYTKTLNGVLINLQGYFENESDERFWKTTSYLLDMTPGSKTPGWWGDDQTDSELVIGKSYTDHWGGFTITPTQKGGTPGTPDAWIEVQVDLK
;
A
#
# COMPACT_ATOMS: atom_id res chain seq x y z
N MET A 1 -47.64 -26.39 -50.49
CA MET A 1 -46.43 -26.98 -51.09
C MET A 1 -45.80 -25.92 -52.00
N ASN A 2 -44.83 -25.15 -51.47
CA ASN A 2 -43.84 -24.37 -52.22
C ASN A 2 -42.93 -23.61 -51.23
N LEU A 3 -41.62 -23.67 -51.49
CA LEU A 3 -40.56 -22.98 -50.78
C LEU A 3 -40.61 -21.46 -51.04
N ILE A 4 -40.21 -20.65 -50.05
CA ILE A 4 -39.31 -19.48 -50.19
C ILE A 4 -38.48 -19.35 -48.89
N LYS A 5 -37.19 -19.05 -49.08
CA LYS A 5 -36.06 -18.92 -48.14
C LYS A 5 -36.24 -17.83 -47.10
N HIS A 6 -35.73 -18.04 -45.88
CA HIS A 6 -35.19 -16.97 -45.01
C HIS A 6 -33.83 -17.42 -44.43
N SER A 7 -32.80 -16.63 -44.73
CA SER A 7 -31.43 -16.73 -44.21
C SER A 7 -31.40 -16.55 -42.69
N TRP A 8 -30.68 -17.42 -41.99
CA TRP A 8 -30.18 -17.16 -40.65
C TRP A 8 -28.66 -17.13 -40.70
N CYS A 9 -28.11 -15.97 -40.37
CA CYS A 9 -26.67 -15.74 -40.23
C CYS A 9 -26.23 -16.31 -38.88
N ILE A 10 -25.41 -17.36 -38.88
CA ILE A 10 -24.73 -17.87 -37.69
C ILE A 10 -23.30 -17.36 -37.76
N PRO A 11 -22.81 -16.54 -36.81
CA PRO A 11 -21.39 -16.25 -36.73
C PRO A 11 -20.69 -17.50 -36.18
N LEU A 12 -19.78 -18.03 -36.99
CA LEU A 12 -18.84 -19.08 -36.64
C LEU A 12 -17.83 -18.50 -35.63
N LEU A 13 -17.97 -18.83 -34.35
CA LEU A 13 -16.99 -18.46 -33.33
C LEU A 13 -15.81 -19.44 -33.44
N ALA A 14 -14.71 -18.99 -34.06
CA ALA A 14 -13.46 -19.73 -34.08
C ALA A 14 -12.83 -19.71 -32.68
N LEU A 15 -12.73 -20.87 -32.05
CA LEU A 15 -11.95 -21.07 -30.82
C LEU A 15 -10.46 -20.96 -31.15
N LEU A 16 -9.88 -19.79 -30.87
CA LEU A 16 -8.44 -19.60 -30.77
C LEU A 16 -7.98 -20.23 -29.45
N THR A 17 -7.27 -21.36 -29.54
CA THR A 17 -6.53 -21.94 -28.41
C THR A 17 -5.28 -21.10 -28.15
N GLY A 18 -5.43 -20.03 -27.37
CA GLY A 18 -4.32 -19.45 -26.62
C GLY A 18 -3.94 -20.36 -25.44
N PRO A 19 -2.76 -20.19 -24.82
CA PRO A 19 -2.49 -20.79 -23.52
C PRO A 19 -3.58 -20.32 -22.55
N ALA A 20 -4.26 -21.28 -21.92
CA ALA A 20 -5.28 -20.98 -20.91
C ALA A 20 -4.62 -20.14 -19.80
N LEU A 21 -5.19 -18.97 -19.49
CA LEU A 21 -4.86 -18.26 -18.26
C LEU A 21 -4.99 -19.24 -17.07
N ALA A 22 -4.09 -19.14 -16.10
CA ALA A 22 -4.25 -19.87 -14.84
C ALA A 22 -5.60 -19.49 -14.23
N ALA A 23 -6.48 -20.47 -13.99
CA ALA A 23 -7.78 -20.22 -13.38
C ALA A 23 -7.61 -19.83 -11.91
N GLN A 24 -8.54 -19.05 -11.35
CA GLN A 24 -8.56 -18.67 -9.93
C GLN A 24 -8.98 -19.87 -9.04
N LEU A 25 -8.30 -20.06 -7.92
CA LEU A 25 -8.68 -21.00 -6.85
C LEU A 25 -9.84 -20.41 -6.03
N GLU A 26 -10.81 -21.23 -5.63
CA GLU A 26 -11.92 -20.81 -4.77
C GLU A 26 -11.52 -20.89 -3.28
N ASP A 27 -11.89 -19.91 -2.45
CA ASP A 27 -11.81 -20.06 -0.99
C ASP A 27 -12.99 -20.91 -0.47
N LYS A 28 -12.81 -22.23 -0.53
CA LYS A 28 -13.84 -23.17 -0.13
C LYS A 28 -14.05 -23.21 1.38
N CYS A 29 -13.02 -22.94 2.18
CA CYS A 29 -13.12 -22.95 3.62
C CYS A 29 -13.94 -21.77 4.18
N ALA A 30 -14.09 -20.68 3.43
CA ALA A 30 -14.98 -19.58 3.79
C ALA A 30 -16.47 -19.96 3.76
N SER A 31 -16.86 -20.97 2.98
CA SER A 31 -18.28 -21.27 2.71
C SER A 31 -18.70 -22.71 3.03
N SER A 32 -17.76 -23.61 3.28
CA SER A 32 -18.02 -25.05 3.45
C SER A 32 -17.25 -25.64 4.62
N ALA A 33 -17.83 -26.67 5.26
CA ALA A 33 -17.14 -27.44 6.28
C ALA A 33 -15.94 -28.23 5.71
N PRO A 34 -14.93 -28.58 6.53
CA PRO A 34 -13.78 -29.35 6.09
C PRO A 34 -14.16 -30.67 5.41
N PHE A 35 -13.48 -30.97 4.31
CA PHE A 35 -13.68 -32.18 3.55
C PHE A 35 -13.31 -33.41 4.37
N THR A 36 -14.22 -34.38 4.44
CA THR A 36 -14.05 -35.63 5.21
C THR A 36 -13.67 -36.82 4.35
N GLY A 37 -13.68 -36.67 3.02
CA GLY A 37 -13.31 -37.69 2.05
C GLY A 37 -11.80 -37.80 1.84
N ARG A 38 -11.39 -38.74 0.98
CA ARG A 38 -9.98 -38.97 0.61
C ARG A 38 -9.69 -38.87 -0.89
N THR A 39 -10.72 -38.64 -1.70
CA THR A 39 -10.60 -38.62 -3.17
C THR A 39 -11.16 -37.33 -3.71
N LEU A 40 -10.30 -36.54 -4.34
CA LEU A 40 -10.61 -35.28 -4.99
C LEU A 40 -11.15 -35.54 -6.40
N GLN A 41 -12.07 -34.69 -6.85
CA GLN A 41 -12.57 -34.70 -8.22
C GLN A 41 -11.83 -33.65 -9.05
N ASN A 42 -11.77 -33.88 -10.37
CA ASN A 42 -11.14 -32.95 -11.30
C ASN A 42 -11.85 -31.58 -11.27
N GLY A 43 -11.09 -30.53 -11.00
CA GLY A 43 -11.53 -29.14 -11.00
C GLY A 43 -12.41 -28.72 -9.82
N GLU A 44 -12.72 -29.63 -8.87
CA GLU A 44 -13.53 -29.35 -7.69
C GLU A 44 -12.64 -28.89 -6.53
N THR A 45 -12.89 -27.68 -6.02
CA THR A 45 -12.18 -27.13 -4.87
C THR A 45 -12.82 -27.61 -3.56
N VAL A 46 -12.01 -28.07 -2.60
CA VAL A 46 -12.48 -28.52 -1.28
C VAL A 46 -11.75 -27.81 -0.14
N CYS A 47 -12.41 -27.67 1.01
CA CYS A 47 -11.79 -27.15 2.23
C CYS A 47 -10.97 -28.25 2.92
N VAL A 48 -9.70 -27.99 3.24
CA VAL A 48 -8.82 -28.95 3.91
C VAL A 48 -9.03 -28.91 5.43
N PRO A 49 -9.15 -30.06 6.11
CA PRO A 49 -9.13 -30.12 7.57
C PRO A 49 -7.90 -29.45 8.16
N ALA A 50 -8.11 -28.64 9.21
CA ALA A 50 -7.01 -28.10 10.00
C ALA A 50 -6.25 -29.22 10.69
N GLY A 51 -4.92 -29.10 10.76
CA GLY A 51 -4.07 -30.10 11.40
C GLY A 51 -2.73 -30.24 10.70
N SER A 52 -1.90 -31.14 11.22
CA SER A 52 -0.53 -31.28 10.75
C SER A 52 -0.38 -32.13 9.49
N ARG A 53 -1.34 -33.01 9.17
CA ARG A 53 -1.22 -33.89 7.99
C ARG A 53 -2.54 -34.42 7.44
N SER A 54 -2.70 -34.35 6.12
CA SER A 54 -3.82 -34.93 5.36
C SER A 54 -3.35 -35.77 4.18
N TYR A 55 -4.10 -36.82 3.85
CA TYR A 55 -3.81 -37.75 2.76
C TYR A 55 -4.97 -37.81 1.76
N LEU A 56 -4.71 -37.41 0.52
CA LEU A 56 -5.70 -37.27 -0.55
C LEU A 56 -5.25 -38.01 -1.81
N SER A 57 -6.20 -38.32 -2.69
CA SER A 57 -5.99 -39.04 -3.94
C SER A 57 -6.83 -38.46 -5.06
N VAL A 58 -6.40 -38.67 -6.31
CA VAL A 58 -7.15 -38.29 -7.52
C VAL A 58 -7.01 -39.38 -8.58
N ALA A 59 -8.11 -39.73 -9.23
CA ALA A 59 -8.18 -40.77 -10.24
C ALA A 59 -7.86 -40.24 -11.65
N ASN A 60 -7.60 -41.16 -12.60
CA ASN A 60 -7.43 -40.90 -14.03
C ASN A 60 -6.26 -39.98 -14.42
N VAL A 61 -5.25 -39.80 -13.56
CA VAL A 61 -4.15 -38.86 -13.86
C VAL A 61 -3.38 -39.27 -15.13
N ASN A 62 -3.22 -40.56 -15.40
CA ASN A 62 -2.56 -41.09 -16.60
C ASN A 62 -3.27 -40.84 -17.94
N ARG A 63 -4.45 -40.23 -17.94
CA ARG A 63 -5.14 -39.83 -19.17
C ARG A 63 -4.72 -38.45 -19.67
N TYR A 64 -3.86 -37.76 -18.94
CA TYR A 64 -3.46 -36.38 -19.20
C TYR A 64 -1.93 -36.22 -19.21
N ASP A 65 -1.44 -35.31 -20.05
CA ASP A 65 0.00 -34.98 -20.14
C ASP A 65 0.51 -34.20 -18.92
N SER A 66 -0.40 -33.65 -18.11
CA SER A 66 -0.07 -32.94 -16.87
C SER A 66 -1.21 -33.00 -15.87
N VAL A 67 -0.89 -32.78 -14.59
CA VAL A 67 -1.86 -32.58 -13.51
C VAL A 67 -1.35 -31.45 -12.63
N ALA A 68 -2.13 -30.39 -12.48
CA ALA A 68 -1.82 -29.30 -11.58
C ALA A 68 -2.56 -29.45 -10.25
N ILE A 69 -1.89 -29.17 -9.14
CA ILE A 69 -2.42 -29.24 -7.79
C ILE A 69 -2.13 -27.89 -7.15
N SER A 70 -3.18 -27.21 -6.72
CA SER A 70 -3.09 -25.91 -6.07
C SER A 70 -3.65 -25.97 -4.67
N THR A 71 -2.97 -25.34 -3.73
CA THR A 71 -3.53 -24.98 -2.42
C THR A 71 -3.47 -23.46 -2.23
N GLY A 72 -4.26 -22.94 -1.29
CA GLY A 72 -4.27 -21.52 -0.96
C GLY A 72 -5.21 -21.19 0.20
N TYR A 73 -5.28 -19.91 0.56
CA TYR A 73 -6.09 -19.38 1.66
C TYR A 73 -5.70 -19.92 3.05
N GLY A 74 -6.32 -19.36 4.10
CA GLY A 74 -6.10 -19.77 5.48
C GLY A 74 -4.82 -19.22 6.12
N THR A 75 -4.48 -19.75 7.29
CA THR A 75 -3.30 -19.37 8.09
C THR A 75 -2.38 -20.56 8.34
N GLY A 76 -1.14 -20.27 8.78
CA GLY A 76 -0.12 -21.29 9.01
C GLY A 76 0.70 -21.61 7.77
N ASP A 77 1.39 -22.74 7.81
CA ASP A 77 2.28 -23.23 6.76
C ASP A 77 1.85 -24.63 6.33
N LEU A 78 1.36 -24.72 5.08
CA LEU A 78 0.99 -25.97 4.43
C LEU A 78 2.07 -26.32 3.42
N ASN A 79 2.69 -27.48 3.58
CA ASN A 79 3.56 -28.12 2.62
C ASN A 79 2.77 -29.11 1.76
N LEU A 80 2.95 -29.04 0.46
CA LEU A 80 2.28 -29.90 -0.52
C LEU A 80 3.30 -30.89 -1.09
N TYR A 81 2.92 -32.16 -1.15
CA TYR A 81 3.70 -33.22 -1.78
C TYR A 81 2.79 -34.04 -2.68
N ALA A 82 3.26 -34.43 -3.86
CA ALA A 82 2.45 -35.21 -4.79
C ALA A 82 3.26 -36.20 -5.60
N ARG A 83 2.64 -37.34 -5.92
CA ARG A 83 3.27 -38.40 -6.71
C ARG A 83 2.24 -39.22 -7.48
N SER A 84 2.61 -39.66 -8.68
CA SER A 84 1.86 -40.66 -9.45
C SER A 84 2.25 -42.09 -9.00
N GLY A 85 1.26 -42.93 -8.69
CA GLY A 85 1.45 -44.37 -8.47
C GLY A 85 1.83 -44.83 -7.05
N GLY A 86 1.97 -43.91 -6.10
CA GLY A 86 2.15 -44.20 -4.67
C GLY A 86 2.23 -42.92 -3.83
N TRP A 87 2.14 -43.05 -2.50
CA TRP A 87 2.26 -41.91 -1.59
C TRP A 87 3.63 -41.21 -1.74
N PRO A 88 3.66 -39.87 -1.79
CA PRO A 88 4.91 -39.13 -1.93
C PRO A 88 5.76 -39.22 -0.66
N ARG A 89 7.07 -39.21 -0.84
CA ARG A 89 8.04 -39.04 0.25
C ARG A 89 8.14 -37.57 0.63
N LEU A 90 8.20 -37.31 1.93
CA LEU A 90 8.23 -35.95 2.48
C LEU A 90 9.66 -35.40 2.65
N ASP A 91 10.66 -36.17 2.23
CA ASP A 91 12.08 -35.81 2.27
C ASP A 91 12.51 -34.93 1.08
N GLY A 92 11.56 -34.52 0.22
CA GLY A 92 11.81 -33.72 -0.98
C GLY A 92 12.30 -34.51 -2.20
N SER A 93 12.38 -35.85 -2.12
CA SER A 93 12.76 -36.69 -3.27
C SER A 93 11.63 -36.91 -4.28
N ASP A 94 10.38 -36.70 -3.86
CA ASP A 94 9.20 -36.64 -4.72
C ASP A 94 8.78 -35.17 -4.91
N PRO A 95 8.04 -34.82 -5.97
CA PRO A 95 7.58 -33.45 -6.20
C PRO A 95 6.91 -32.84 -4.97
N SER A 96 7.41 -31.68 -4.56
CA SER A 96 6.96 -30.96 -3.38
C SER A 96 6.96 -29.46 -3.61
N SER A 97 6.09 -28.76 -2.89
CA SER A 97 6.04 -27.31 -2.77
C SER A 97 5.93 -26.99 -1.29
N THR A 98 6.98 -26.35 -0.74
CA THR A 98 7.15 -26.12 0.71
C THR A 98 7.54 -24.68 0.99
N ALA A 99 7.05 -23.73 0.17
CA ALA A 99 7.25 -22.32 0.42
C ALA A 99 6.47 -21.93 1.71
N PRO A 100 6.91 -20.92 2.49
CA PRO A 100 6.13 -20.42 3.62
C PRO A 100 4.71 -20.03 3.21
N GLY A 101 3.73 -20.29 4.07
CA GLY A 101 2.30 -20.07 3.83
C GLY A 101 1.56 -21.28 3.25
N ASN A 102 0.32 -21.03 2.83
CA ASN A 102 -0.59 -22.09 2.36
C ASN A 102 -0.74 -22.18 0.85
N ALA A 103 -0.17 -21.23 0.11
CA ALA A 103 -0.21 -21.18 -1.35
C ALA A 103 0.86 -22.10 -1.94
N GLN A 104 0.50 -23.33 -2.27
CA GLN A 104 1.41 -24.30 -2.85
C GLN A 104 0.98 -24.68 -4.25
N CYS A 105 1.96 -24.98 -5.10
CA CYS A 105 1.75 -25.37 -6.48
C CYS A 105 2.64 -26.54 -6.85
N ILE A 106 2.03 -27.62 -7.36
CA ILE A 106 2.76 -28.70 -8.02
C ILE A 106 2.10 -28.98 -9.37
N VAL A 107 2.90 -29.03 -10.43
CA VAL A 107 2.49 -29.57 -11.73
C VAL A 107 3.23 -30.88 -11.98
N LEU A 108 2.51 -31.99 -11.92
CA LEU A 108 3.03 -33.30 -12.30
C LEU A 108 3.02 -33.42 -13.82
N SER A 109 4.17 -33.66 -14.43
CA SER A 109 4.29 -33.90 -15.88
C SER A 109 4.17 -35.40 -16.19
N ARG A 110 3.31 -35.74 -17.16
CA ARG A 110 3.12 -37.09 -17.73
C ARG A 110 3.00 -38.20 -16.68
N PRO A 111 2.04 -38.13 -15.74
CA PRO A 111 1.85 -39.19 -14.76
C PRO A 111 1.50 -40.53 -15.44
N ALA A 112 2.21 -41.60 -15.09
CA ALA A 112 2.04 -42.90 -15.76
C ALA A 112 0.99 -43.83 -15.12
N SER A 113 0.58 -43.54 -13.89
CA SER A 113 -0.33 -44.40 -13.11
C SER A 113 -1.75 -43.86 -13.06
N TYR A 114 -2.74 -44.73 -12.83
CA TYR A 114 -4.14 -44.31 -12.73
C TYR A 114 -4.38 -43.33 -11.56
N TRP A 115 -3.70 -43.54 -10.43
CA TRP A 115 -3.85 -42.76 -9.21
C TRP A 115 -2.71 -41.74 -9.03
N GLY A 116 -3.08 -40.50 -8.74
CA GLY A 116 -2.23 -39.50 -8.11
C GLY A 116 -2.48 -39.47 -6.60
N TYR A 117 -1.41 -39.36 -5.81
CA TYR A 117 -1.44 -39.31 -4.36
C TYR A 117 -0.87 -37.98 -3.88
N ILE A 118 -1.52 -37.39 -2.89
CA ILE A 118 -1.22 -36.05 -2.39
C ILE A 118 -1.12 -36.13 -0.88
N THR A 119 -0.01 -35.63 -0.32
CA THR A 119 0.15 -35.43 1.12
C THR A 119 0.24 -33.93 1.39
N LEU A 120 -0.61 -33.45 2.29
CA LEU A 120 -0.52 -32.12 2.86
C LEU A 120 0.11 -32.27 4.24
N ASP A 121 1.10 -31.46 4.57
CA ASP A 121 1.84 -31.53 5.82
C ASP A 121 2.11 -30.13 6.38
N GLY A 122 2.39 -30.00 7.67
CA GLY A 122 2.64 -28.70 8.31
C GLY A 122 1.42 -28.15 9.05
N ASN A 123 1.63 -27.15 9.90
CA ASN A 123 0.59 -26.60 10.75
C ASN A 123 -0.20 -25.54 9.98
N HIS A 124 -1.40 -25.90 9.51
CA HIS A 124 -2.24 -25.00 8.72
C HIS A 124 -3.72 -25.07 9.16
N SER A 125 -4.48 -24.03 8.84
CA SER A 125 -5.93 -23.96 9.05
C SER A 125 -6.60 -23.14 7.95
N GLY A 126 -7.81 -23.52 7.54
CA GLY A 126 -8.62 -22.75 6.58
C GLY A 126 -8.10 -22.77 5.13
N SER A 127 -7.28 -23.75 4.76
CA SER A 127 -6.70 -23.85 3.42
C SER A 127 -7.64 -24.60 2.45
N SER A 128 -7.74 -24.13 1.21
CA SER A 128 -8.47 -24.81 0.13
C SER A 128 -7.52 -25.54 -0.81
N ILE A 129 -7.99 -26.62 -1.44
CA ILE A 129 -7.22 -27.41 -2.43
C ILE A 129 -8.07 -27.75 -3.65
N VAL A 130 -7.45 -27.74 -4.84
CA VAL A 130 -8.03 -28.24 -6.10
C VAL A 130 -6.99 -29.02 -6.90
N VAL A 131 -7.47 -29.94 -7.75
CA VAL A 131 -6.66 -30.66 -8.72
C VAL A 131 -7.24 -30.50 -10.12
N ASP A 132 -6.44 -30.03 -11.06
CA ASP A 132 -6.83 -29.86 -12.47
C ASP A 132 -6.07 -30.83 -13.36
N LEU A 133 -6.79 -31.81 -13.90
CA LEU A 133 -6.27 -32.78 -14.85
C LEU A 133 -6.10 -32.15 -16.24
N GLY A 134 -4.91 -32.27 -16.82
CA GLY A 134 -4.54 -31.68 -18.10
C GLY A 134 -4.09 -30.22 -18.02
N ALA A 135 -4.17 -29.59 -16.84
CA ALA A 135 -3.65 -28.25 -16.65
C ALA A 135 -2.12 -28.25 -16.59
N THR A 136 -1.49 -27.34 -17.31
CA THR A 136 -0.03 -27.16 -17.35
C THR A 136 0.47 -26.12 -16.34
N SER A 137 -0.44 -25.49 -15.62
CA SER A 137 -0.19 -24.48 -14.59
C SER A 137 -1.18 -24.67 -13.45
N CYS A 138 -0.74 -24.33 -12.24
CA CYS A 138 -1.60 -24.28 -11.07
C CYS A 138 -2.61 -23.16 -11.19
N ARG A 139 -3.78 -23.35 -10.58
CA ARG A 139 -4.62 -22.22 -10.19
C ARG A 139 -3.85 -21.34 -9.23
N THR A 140 -3.99 -20.04 -9.39
CA THR A 140 -3.53 -19.10 -8.39
C THR A 140 -4.58 -19.07 -7.29
N ALA A 141 -4.15 -19.25 -6.04
CA ALA A 141 -4.89 -18.70 -4.92
C ALA A 141 -4.99 -17.22 -5.21
N ASP A 142 -6.11 -16.84 -5.80
CA ASP A 142 -6.34 -15.46 -6.10
C ASP A 142 -6.77 -14.88 -4.77
N THR A 143 -5.77 -14.47 -4.01
CA THR A 143 -5.92 -13.33 -3.16
C THR A 143 -6.08 -12.08 -4.03
N THR A 144 -6.77 -12.07 -5.19
CA THR A 144 -7.45 -10.85 -5.67
C THR A 144 -8.57 -10.53 -4.67
N GLU A 145 -8.18 -10.15 -3.48
CA GLU A 145 -8.25 -8.73 -3.28
C GLU A 145 -6.90 -8.13 -3.68
N PRO A 146 -6.82 -7.21 -4.69
CA PRO A 146 -5.61 -6.41 -4.90
C PRO A 146 -5.19 -5.91 -3.52
N PRO A 147 -3.94 -6.18 -3.08
CA PRO A 147 -3.62 -6.51 -1.69
C PRO A 147 -4.75 -6.06 -0.78
N THR A 148 -5.60 -7.01 -0.35
CA THR A 148 -5.75 -7.22 1.10
C THR A 148 -4.95 -6.22 1.86
N GLU A 149 -5.52 -5.03 1.98
CA GLU A 149 -5.07 -3.99 2.85
C GLU A 149 -4.56 -4.69 4.12
N PRO A 150 -3.48 -4.17 4.70
CA PRO A 150 -3.28 -4.31 6.12
C PRO A 150 -4.51 -4.80 6.92
N PRO A 151 -4.47 -5.91 7.70
CA PRO A 151 -5.68 -6.40 8.38
C PRO A 151 -6.45 -5.26 9.07
N GLY A 152 -7.56 -4.81 8.47
CA GLY A 152 -8.19 -3.52 8.84
C GLY A 152 -8.94 -2.77 7.72
N GLY A 153 -8.73 -3.10 6.44
CA GLY A 153 -9.21 -2.23 5.34
C GLY A 153 -8.25 -1.05 5.14
N ASN A 154 -8.52 -0.13 4.19
CA ASN A 154 -7.72 1.08 3.97
C ASN A 154 -7.89 2.12 5.11
N ASP A 155 -8.00 1.62 6.33
CA ASP A 155 -8.17 2.33 7.60
C ASP A 155 -6.83 2.46 8.33
N GLY A 156 -5.76 1.82 7.83
CA GLY A 156 -4.41 2.01 8.33
C GLY A 156 -3.42 0.94 7.88
N TYR A 157 -2.13 1.18 8.09
CA TYR A 157 -1.10 0.14 8.01
C TYR A 157 -1.07 -0.65 9.34
N PRO A 158 -1.00 -1.99 9.33
CA PRO A 158 -1.45 -2.83 10.44
C PRO A 158 -0.27 -3.33 11.28
N TYR A 159 0.94 -3.02 10.84
CA TYR A 159 2.20 -3.52 11.32
C TYR A 159 2.89 -2.33 11.95
N ASP A 160 3.58 -2.59 13.05
CA ASP A 160 4.50 -1.66 13.69
C ASP A 160 5.88 -1.67 13.05
N HIS A 161 6.03 -2.32 11.88
CA HIS A 161 7.29 -2.40 11.18
C HIS A 161 7.11 -2.62 9.67
N VAL A 162 8.18 -2.37 8.92
CA VAL A 162 8.33 -2.76 7.52
C VAL A 162 9.78 -3.13 7.23
N ASN A 163 9.99 -4.14 6.38
CA ASN A 163 11.27 -4.48 5.81
C ASN A 163 11.31 -4.19 4.31
N ILE A 164 12.31 -3.43 3.87
CA ILE A 164 12.53 -3.08 2.47
C ILE A 164 13.54 -4.04 1.85
N GLN A 165 13.11 -4.83 0.87
CA GLN A 165 13.98 -5.70 0.07
C GLN A 165 14.52 -4.91 -1.13
N VAL A 166 15.80 -4.55 -1.10
CA VAL A 166 16.43 -3.68 -2.10
C VAL A 166 17.06 -4.51 -3.22
N TYR A 167 16.49 -4.45 -4.41
CA TYR A 167 16.98 -5.10 -5.62
C TYR A 167 17.64 -4.07 -6.54
N ARG A 168 18.95 -4.20 -6.68
CA ARG A 168 19.80 -3.29 -7.45
C ARG A 168 20.07 -3.87 -8.82
N PHE A 169 19.77 -3.11 -9.86
CA PHE A 169 19.93 -3.50 -11.25
C PHE A 169 20.95 -2.63 -11.96
N GLN A 170 21.74 -3.24 -12.83
CA GLN A 170 22.61 -2.53 -13.77
C GLN A 170 22.50 -3.12 -15.17
N PHE A 171 22.83 -2.33 -16.19
CA PHE A 171 22.80 -2.75 -17.58
C PHE A 171 24.19 -3.13 -18.08
N SER A 172 24.26 -3.82 -19.22
CA SER A 172 25.55 -4.27 -19.77
C SER A 172 26.50 -3.12 -20.12
N ASP A 173 25.94 -1.94 -20.40
CA ASP A 173 26.65 -0.72 -20.79
C ASP A 173 26.56 0.42 -19.75
N THR A 174 25.71 0.28 -18.74
CA THR A 174 25.43 1.35 -17.77
C THR A 174 25.40 0.77 -16.34
N PRO A 175 26.46 0.99 -15.54
CA PRO A 175 26.49 0.56 -14.15
C PRO A 175 25.48 1.34 -13.29
N LEU A 176 25.01 0.74 -12.20
CA LEU A 176 24.25 1.45 -11.16
C LEU A 176 25.21 2.35 -10.37
N ASP A 177 24.81 3.62 -10.16
CA ASP A 177 25.55 4.58 -9.35
C ASP A 177 24.69 5.13 -8.21
N TRP A 178 25.00 4.71 -6.98
CA TRP A 178 24.39 5.22 -5.74
C TRP A 178 25.36 5.07 -4.56
N PRO A 179 26.41 5.90 -4.49
CA PRO A 179 27.46 5.77 -3.47
C PRO A 179 26.95 6.06 -2.03
N THR A 180 25.82 6.76 -1.90
CA THR A 180 25.22 7.16 -0.61
C THR A 180 24.12 6.22 -0.12
N MET A 181 23.87 5.09 -0.78
CA MET A 181 22.76 4.19 -0.47
C MET A 181 22.63 3.84 1.00
N GLU A 182 23.71 3.40 1.64
CA GLU A 182 23.65 3.04 3.06
C GLU A 182 23.29 4.22 3.97
N SER A 183 23.85 5.41 3.71
CA SER A 183 23.48 6.61 4.48
C SER A 183 22.05 7.08 4.20
N ASP A 184 21.58 6.94 2.96
CA ASP A 184 20.21 7.31 2.60
C ASP A 184 19.19 6.37 3.27
N MET A 185 19.44 5.06 3.24
CA MET A 185 18.58 4.08 3.90
C MET A 185 18.59 4.23 5.42
N GLN A 186 19.74 4.50 6.04
CA GLN A 186 19.82 4.85 7.47
C GLN A 186 19.08 6.16 7.81
N GLY A 187 19.10 7.12 6.89
CA GLY A 187 18.30 8.33 7.00
C GLY A 187 16.80 8.02 7.03
N VAL A 188 16.34 7.08 6.20
CA VAL A 188 14.93 6.64 6.16
C VAL A 188 14.53 5.97 7.47
N THR A 189 15.36 5.06 8.00
CA THR A 189 15.07 4.39 9.28
C THR A 189 14.97 5.41 10.42
N THR A 190 15.92 6.37 10.47
CA THR A 190 15.93 7.44 11.47
C THR A 190 14.70 8.33 11.34
N TYR A 191 14.32 8.68 10.11
CA TYR A 191 13.16 9.52 9.85
C TYR A 191 11.87 8.85 10.36
N TYR A 192 11.61 7.60 10.00
CA TYR A 192 10.39 6.89 10.43
C TYR A 192 10.34 6.64 11.95
N ASP A 193 11.48 6.35 12.59
CA ASP A 193 11.58 6.26 14.05
C ASP A 193 11.16 7.57 14.73
N GLN A 194 11.69 8.71 14.25
CA GLN A 194 11.32 10.03 14.76
C GLN A 194 9.84 10.37 14.48
N GLN A 195 9.33 10.06 13.29
CA GLN A 195 7.95 10.38 12.93
C GLN A 195 6.93 9.55 13.73
N SER A 196 7.29 8.33 14.10
CA SER A 196 6.44 7.41 14.83
C SER A 196 6.57 7.51 16.35
N TYR A 197 7.44 8.38 16.86
CA TYR A 197 7.80 8.43 18.28
C TYR A 197 8.35 7.09 18.80
N GLY A 198 9.13 6.39 17.96
CA GLY A 198 9.69 5.06 18.25
C GLY A 198 8.68 3.91 18.19
N ARG A 199 7.50 4.12 17.60
CA ARG A 199 6.43 3.10 17.50
C ARG A 199 6.46 2.31 16.19
N PHE A 200 7.37 2.65 15.27
CA PHE A 200 7.45 2.03 13.96
C PHE A 200 8.89 1.77 13.54
N ASN A 201 9.17 0.52 13.19
CA ASN A 201 10.50 0.07 12.84
C ASN A 201 10.65 -0.15 11.33
N VAL A 202 11.59 0.56 10.70
CA VAL A 202 11.95 0.32 9.29
C VAL A 202 13.27 -0.43 9.26
N THR A 203 13.30 -1.57 8.57
CA THR A 203 14.52 -2.30 8.23
C THR A 203 14.68 -2.36 6.72
N TYR A 204 15.90 -2.66 6.27
CA TYR A 204 16.18 -2.84 4.86
C TYR A 204 17.22 -3.94 4.64
N ASP A 205 17.11 -4.64 3.52
CA ASP A 205 17.99 -5.71 3.10
C ASP A 205 18.62 -5.39 1.73
N THR A 206 19.93 -5.23 1.73
CA THR A 206 20.77 -5.00 0.54
C THR A 206 21.68 -6.19 0.24
N SER A 207 21.42 -7.37 0.82
CA SER A 207 22.25 -8.57 0.70
C SER A 207 22.26 -9.16 -0.71
N THR A 208 21.18 -8.96 -1.48
CA THR A 208 21.09 -9.43 -2.86
C THR A 208 22.15 -8.74 -3.73
N PRO A 209 23.07 -9.49 -4.38
CA PRO A 209 24.06 -8.90 -5.27
C PRO A 209 23.41 -8.11 -6.41
N VAL A 210 24.14 -7.13 -6.97
CA VAL A 210 23.65 -6.36 -8.11
C VAL A 210 23.28 -7.30 -9.28
N ILE A 211 22.07 -7.15 -9.78
CA ILE A 211 21.49 -7.96 -10.85
C ILE A 211 21.89 -7.35 -12.20
N ASN A 212 22.61 -8.14 -13.01
CA ASN A 212 22.99 -7.74 -14.36
C ASN A 212 21.87 -7.98 -15.36
N ILE A 213 21.47 -6.90 -16.04
CA ILE A 213 20.65 -6.96 -17.25
C ILE A 213 21.63 -7.07 -18.42
N ASN A 214 21.67 -8.25 -19.03
CA ASN A 214 22.57 -8.59 -20.16
C ASN A 214 22.11 -7.93 -21.48
N GLN A 215 21.65 -6.69 -21.41
CA GLN A 215 21.20 -5.86 -22.51
C GLN A 215 21.57 -4.40 -22.20
N PRO A 216 21.79 -3.58 -23.24
CA PRO A 216 22.07 -2.16 -23.04
C PRO A 216 20.86 -1.46 -22.44
N LYS A 217 21.09 -0.41 -21.64
CA LYS A 217 20.03 0.39 -21.00
C LYS A 217 19.01 0.90 -22.01
N SER A 218 19.47 1.32 -23.18
CA SER A 218 18.64 1.84 -24.27
C SER A 218 17.56 0.88 -24.77
N THR A 219 17.66 -0.42 -24.46
CA THR A 219 16.60 -1.41 -24.72
C THR A 219 15.29 -1.08 -24.00
N TYR A 220 15.39 -0.44 -22.82
CA TYR A 220 14.27 -0.18 -21.93
C TYR A 220 13.92 1.31 -21.83
N ASP A 221 14.66 2.19 -22.53
CA ASP A 221 14.44 3.63 -22.46
C ASP A 221 13.03 3.99 -22.96
N ASN A 222 12.27 4.62 -22.08
CA ASN A 222 10.86 4.99 -22.25
C ASN A 222 9.90 3.80 -22.41
N ASP A 223 10.32 2.57 -22.09
CA ASP A 223 9.46 1.38 -22.04
C ASP A 223 9.16 0.97 -20.59
N PHE A 224 8.22 1.69 -19.97
CA PHE A 224 7.80 1.43 -18.59
C PHE A 224 7.33 -0.02 -18.39
N HIS A 225 6.54 -0.55 -19.32
CA HIS A 225 5.95 -1.88 -19.18
C HIS A 225 6.98 -2.99 -19.41
N GLY A 226 7.82 -2.87 -20.44
CA GLY A 226 8.90 -3.83 -20.70
C GLY A 226 9.93 -3.84 -19.58
N TRP A 227 10.34 -2.68 -19.07
CA TRP A 227 11.22 -2.61 -17.91
C TRP A 227 10.58 -3.24 -16.67
N THR A 228 9.30 -2.93 -16.41
CA THR A 228 8.57 -3.48 -15.27
C THR A 228 8.47 -5.00 -15.31
N ALA A 229 8.11 -5.56 -16.47
CA ALA A 229 8.09 -7.00 -16.66
C ALA A 229 9.48 -7.62 -16.45
N MET A 230 10.53 -6.94 -16.91
CA MET A 230 11.90 -7.44 -16.80
C MET A 230 12.42 -7.50 -15.37
N TRP A 231 12.41 -6.39 -14.63
CA TRP A 231 12.95 -6.41 -13.27
C TRP A 231 12.12 -7.33 -12.36
N LYS A 232 10.79 -7.39 -12.53
CA LYS A 232 9.94 -8.33 -11.80
C LYS A 232 10.30 -9.78 -12.09
N SER A 233 10.58 -10.12 -13.35
CA SER A 233 11.00 -11.48 -13.72
C SER A 233 12.31 -11.90 -13.03
N LYS A 234 13.25 -10.96 -12.85
CA LYS A 234 14.52 -11.22 -12.17
C LYS A 234 14.34 -11.45 -10.68
N ILE A 235 13.46 -10.68 -10.03
CA ILE A 235 13.12 -10.87 -8.62
C ILE A 235 12.40 -12.21 -8.41
N ARG A 236 11.46 -12.58 -9.29
CA ARG A 236 10.80 -13.90 -9.25
C ARG A 236 11.76 -15.06 -9.39
N ALA A 237 12.83 -14.91 -10.19
CA ALA A 237 13.87 -15.93 -10.30
C ALA A 237 14.67 -16.13 -8.99
N LEU A 238 14.57 -15.19 -8.04
CA LEU A 238 15.14 -15.31 -6.68
C LEU A 238 14.14 -15.92 -5.69
N GLY A 239 12.94 -16.31 -6.13
CA GLY A 239 11.90 -16.91 -5.29
C GLY A 239 10.98 -15.90 -4.57
N ILE A 240 11.06 -14.62 -4.93
CA ILE A 240 10.23 -13.55 -4.34
C ILE A 240 9.19 -13.09 -5.36
N ASP A 241 7.92 -13.02 -4.97
CA ASP A 241 6.90 -12.37 -5.80
C ASP A 241 6.90 -10.86 -5.51
N PRO A 242 7.35 -10.01 -6.44
CA PRO A 242 7.40 -8.57 -6.22
C PRO A 242 6.01 -7.92 -6.07
N ASP A 243 4.95 -8.62 -6.49
CA ASP A 243 3.56 -8.17 -6.33
C ASP A 243 2.96 -8.63 -4.98
N ALA A 244 3.59 -9.59 -4.30
CA ALA A 244 3.17 -10.13 -3.02
C ALA A 244 4.37 -10.62 -2.18
N PRO A 245 5.27 -9.72 -1.73
CA PRO A 245 6.52 -10.10 -1.08
C PRO A 245 6.37 -10.64 0.35
N GLY A 246 5.14 -10.67 0.87
CA GLY A 246 4.80 -11.11 2.22
C GLY A 246 4.45 -9.97 3.17
N ASN A 247 4.09 -10.34 4.40
CA ASN A 247 3.66 -9.40 5.42
C ASN A 247 4.79 -8.43 5.80
N ALA A 248 4.44 -7.14 5.91
CA ALA A 248 5.38 -6.08 6.24
C ALA A 248 6.63 -6.04 5.33
N GLN A 249 6.52 -6.50 4.08
CA GLN A 249 7.61 -6.46 3.10
C GLN A 249 7.31 -5.45 2.00
N VAL A 250 8.32 -4.67 1.61
CA VAL A 250 8.28 -3.79 0.44
C VAL A 250 9.41 -4.18 -0.51
N VAL A 251 9.10 -4.32 -1.79
CA VAL A 251 10.12 -4.53 -2.83
C VAL A 251 10.56 -3.20 -3.40
N MET A 252 11.85 -2.88 -3.28
CA MET A 252 12.43 -1.68 -3.88
C MET A 252 13.33 -2.06 -5.06
N MET A 253 12.90 -1.69 -6.26
CA MET A 253 13.71 -1.77 -7.47
C MET A 253 14.50 -0.48 -7.66
N VAL A 254 15.81 -0.62 -7.87
CA VAL A 254 16.72 0.50 -8.13
C VAL A 254 17.54 0.21 -9.38
N ALA A 255 17.63 1.16 -10.29
CA ALA A 255 18.37 1.01 -11.55
C ALA A 255 18.85 2.35 -12.10
N PRO A 256 19.76 2.37 -13.11
CA PRO A 256 19.93 3.53 -13.97
C PRO A 256 18.60 3.96 -14.60
N GLN A 257 18.36 5.27 -14.72
CA GLN A 257 17.07 5.83 -15.12
C GLN A 257 16.66 5.48 -16.55
N VAL A 258 15.67 4.60 -16.71
CA VAL A 258 15.11 4.22 -18.03
C VAL A 258 13.80 4.95 -18.38
N GLY A 259 13.17 5.64 -17.43
CA GLY A 259 11.90 6.36 -17.66
C GLY A 259 11.99 7.86 -17.38
N ASN A 260 11.02 8.63 -17.87
CA ASN A 260 10.89 10.07 -17.61
C ASN A 260 10.20 10.39 -16.28
N PHE A 261 10.53 9.63 -15.24
CA PHE A 261 10.11 9.86 -13.86
C PHE A 261 11.30 9.63 -12.95
N ASN A 262 11.27 10.23 -11.75
CA ASN A 262 12.36 10.11 -10.77
C ASN A 262 12.16 8.89 -9.87
N SER A 263 10.91 8.64 -9.51
CA SER A 263 10.50 7.58 -8.61
C SER A 263 9.00 7.33 -8.78
N SER A 264 8.55 6.15 -8.38
CA SER A 264 7.13 5.80 -8.30
C SER A 264 6.94 4.63 -7.35
N ALA A 265 5.92 4.70 -6.52
CA ALA A 265 5.56 3.61 -5.63
C ALA A 265 4.05 3.46 -5.48
N ALA A 266 3.66 2.23 -5.18
CA ALA A 266 2.34 1.82 -4.76
C ALA A 266 2.49 0.50 -4.01
N PRO A 267 1.59 0.14 -3.09
CA PRO A 267 1.76 -1.10 -2.34
C PRO A 267 1.89 -2.31 -3.28
N PRO A 268 2.87 -3.21 -3.07
CA PRO A 268 3.93 -3.22 -2.05
C PRO A 268 5.31 -2.83 -2.60
N SER A 269 5.40 -2.03 -3.66
CA SER A 269 6.63 -1.83 -4.44
C SER A 269 7.04 -0.36 -4.62
N ILE A 270 8.35 -0.15 -4.70
CA ILE A 270 9.00 1.11 -5.01
C ILE A 270 9.87 0.92 -6.26
N SER A 271 9.75 1.83 -7.23
CA SER A 271 10.66 2.01 -8.35
C SER A 271 11.43 3.30 -8.17
N LEU A 272 12.75 3.22 -8.03
CA LEU A 272 13.60 4.35 -7.66
C LEU A 272 14.72 4.58 -8.68
N TYR A 273 14.80 5.80 -9.22
CA TYR A 273 15.94 6.25 -10.04
C TYR A 273 16.70 7.40 -9.39
N HIS A 274 15.99 8.29 -8.69
CA HIS A 274 16.56 9.41 -7.93
C HIS A 274 16.42 9.11 -6.44
N HIS A 275 17.52 9.23 -5.68
CA HIS A 275 17.69 8.34 -4.51
C HIS A 275 18.14 9.02 -3.21
N THR A 276 17.61 10.22 -2.91
CA THR A 276 17.85 10.83 -1.60
C THR A 276 17.00 10.18 -0.50
N THR A 277 17.46 10.28 0.76
CA THR A 277 16.69 9.90 1.96
C THR A 277 15.21 10.33 1.89
N GLY A 278 14.95 11.59 1.52
CA GLY A 278 13.60 12.14 1.46
C GLY A 278 12.74 11.53 0.37
N VAL A 279 13.31 11.25 -0.80
CA VAL A 279 12.60 10.55 -1.89
C VAL A 279 12.25 9.14 -1.45
N VAL A 280 13.20 8.40 -0.88
CA VAL A 280 12.93 7.03 -0.41
C VAL A 280 11.85 7.02 0.68
N ALA A 281 11.90 7.96 1.63
CA ALA A 281 10.89 8.05 2.68
C ALA A 281 9.49 8.36 2.13
N HIS A 282 9.39 9.24 1.13
CA HIS A 282 8.15 9.58 0.42
C HIS A 282 7.58 8.35 -0.31
N GLU A 283 8.41 7.67 -1.10
CA GLU A 283 7.98 6.47 -1.84
C GLU A 283 7.62 5.31 -0.91
N LEU A 284 8.29 5.18 0.24
CA LEU A 284 7.89 4.23 1.26
C LEU A 284 6.49 4.55 1.79
N GLY A 285 6.14 5.83 1.97
CA GLY A 285 4.79 6.23 2.35
C GLY A 285 3.73 5.70 1.36
N HIS A 286 4.00 5.80 0.06
CA HIS A 286 3.15 5.22 -0.98
C HIS A 286 3.12 3.70 -0.96
N ALA A 287 4.26 3.03 -0.81
CA ALA A 287 4.33 1.58 -0.74
C ALA A 287 3.60 1.01 0.49
N LEU A 288 3.35 1.85 1.50
CA LEU A 288 2.57 1.52 2.69
C LEU A 288 1.11 2.01 2.63
N GLY A 289 0.70 2.64 1.53
CA GLY A 289 -0.70 2.94 1.20
C GLY A 289 -1.11 4.42 1.23
N LEU A 290 -0.20 5.35 1.55
CA LEU A 290 -0.54 6.78 1.53
C LEU A 290 -0.69 7.34 0.10
N ARG A 291 -1.53 8.36 -0.05
CA ARG A 291 -1.57 9.25 -1.22
C ARG A 291 -0.88 10.57 -0.90
N HIS A 292 -0.72 11.42 -1.92
CA HIS A 292 -0.11 12.73 -1.71
C HIS A 292 -0.90 13.58 -0.72
N ALA A 293 -0.19 14.41 0.03
CA ALA A 293 -0.81 15.54 0.72
C ALA A 293 -1.07 16.65 -0.29
N LYS A 294 -2.35 16.91 -0.55
CA LYS A 294 -2.83 17.94 -1.45
C LYS A 294 -3.15 19.22 -0.67
N ALA A 295 -3.49 20.29 -1.38
CA ALA A 295 -4.13 21.47 -0.81
C ALA A 295 -5.41 21.80 -1.59
N ILE A 296 -6.29 22.59 -0.98
CA ILE A 296 -7.45 23.16 -1.65
C ILE A 296 -7.11 24.57 -2.10
N GLU A 297 -7.25 24.83 -3.40
CA GLU A 297 -7.19 26.14 -4.03
C GLU A 297 -8.60 26.57 -4.45
N ALA A 298 -9.37 27.11 -3.51
CA ALA A 298 -10.77 27.49 -3.76
C ALA A 298 -10.91 28.90 -4.39
N GLY A 299 -9.78 29.58 -4.65
CA GLY A 299 -9.72 30.94 -5.14
C GLY A 299 -9.82 32.02 -4.06
N PRO A 300 -9.63 33.30 -4.42
CA PRO A 300 -9.46 34.38 -3.45
C PRO A 300 -10.61 34.50 -2.45
N GLY A 301 -10.26 34.56 -1.16
CA GLY A 301 -11.21 34.73 -0.07
C GLY A 301 -12.03 33.48 0.29
N LYS A 302 -11.75 32.32 -0.30
CA LYS A 302 -12.46 31.06 -0.02
C LYS A 302 -11.50 30.00 0.49
N VAL A 303 -11.86 29.37 1.61
CA VAL A 303 -11.11 28.23 2.18
C VAL A 303 -11.55 26.91 1.55
N ILE A 304 -12.85 26.77 1.30
CA ILE A 304 -13.50 25.63 0.65
C ILE A 304 -14.27 26.16 -0.55
N GLY A 305 -14.12 25.53 -1.71
CA GLY A 305 -14.73 25.97 -2.96
C GLY A 305 -16.11 25.38 -3.19
N VAL A 306 -16.42 25.09 -4.46
CA VAL A 306 -17.68 24.50 -4.92
C VAL A 306 -17.61 22.97 -5.02
N GLY A 307 -16.43 22.37 -4.77
CA GLY A 307 -16.20 20.93 -4.86
C GLY A 307 -15.83 20.45 -6.26
N ASP A 308 -15.19 21.30 -7.07
CA ASP A 308 -14.68 20.91 -8.40
C ASP A 308 -13.21 20.47 -8.30
N TYR A 309 -12.97 19.15 -8.41
CA TYR A 309 -11.64 18.57 -8.24
C TYR A 309 -10.60 19.15 -9.18
N ASP A 310 -10.91 19.28 -10.47
CA ASP A 310 -9.93 19.67 -11.49
C ASP A 310 -9.44 21.11 -11.29
N THR A 311 -10.25 21.94 -10.62
CA THR A 311 -9.94 23.35 -10.39
C THR A 311 -9.46 23.65 -8.97
N GLU A 312 -9.89 22.89 -7.97
CA GLU A 312 -9.58 23.17 -6.56
C GLU A 312 -8.51 22.25 -5.98
N SER A 313 -8.27 21.06 -6.56
CA SER A 313 -7.30 20.11 -6.00
C SER A 313 -5.88 20.42 -6.47
N LEU A 314 -5.03 20.83 -5.54
CA LEU A 314 -3.62 21.07 -5.80
C LEU A 314 -2.78 19.86 -5.38
N ASN A 315 -2.36 19.05 -6.36
CA ASN A 315 -1.53 17.88 -6.10
C ASN A 315 -0.17 18.28 -5.50
N TYR A 316 0.27 17.59 -4.45
CA TYR A 316 1.41 17.97 -3.58
C TYR A 316 1.27 19.34 -2.87
N GLY A 317 0.10 19.99 -2.91
CA GLY A 317 -0.11 21.35 -2.43
C GLY A 317 0.16 21.57 -0.93
N ASN A 318 0.23 20.52 -0.11
CA ASN A 318 0.67 20.68 1.27
C ASN A 318 2.20 20.79 1.32
N VAL A 319 2.68 22.03 1.35
CA VAL A 319 4.12 22.34 1.37
C VAL A 319 4.84 21.93 2.66
N TYR A 320 4.08 21.59 3.70
CA TYR A 320 4.58 21.23 5.03
C TYR A 320 4.66 19.71 5.26
N SER A 321 4.14 18.88 4.35
CA SER A 321 4.00 17.43 4.58
C SER A 321 5.01 16.61 3.78
N MET A 322 5.48 15.50 4.35
CA MET A 322 6.31 14.49 3.67
C MET A 322 5.67 14.01 2.36
N MET A 323 4.35 13.73 2.36
CA MET A 323 3.63 13.31 1.15
C MET A 323 3.20 14.48 0.25
N GLY A 324 3.55 15.71 0.61
CA GLY A 324 3.39 16.89 -0.25
C GLY A 324 4.75 17.34 -0.77
N MET A 325 5.01 18.65 -0.80
CA MET A 325 6.31 19.18 -1.25
C MET A 325 7.43 19.05 -0.20
N GLY A 326 7.16 18.51 0.99
CA GLY A 326 8.10 18.49 2.13
C GLY A 326 9.18 17.41 2.10
N ALA A 327 9.17 16.49 1.13
CA ALA A 327 10.13 15.38 1.08
C ALA A 327 11.60 15.82 1.03
N HIS A 328 11.91 16.88 0.26
CA HIS A 328 13.27 17.39 0.07
C HIS A 328 13.91 17.95 1.36
N SER A 329 13.10 18.30 2.36
CA SER A 329 13.54 18.84 3.65
C SER A 329 13.13 17.96 4.83
N LEU A 330 12.76 16.69 4.56
CA LEU A 330 12.36 15.71 5.57
C LEU A 330 11.27 16.24 6.53
N GLN A 331 10.28 16.95 5.98
CA GLN A 331 9.19 17.48 6.78
C GLN A 331 8.38 16.36 7.42
N ALA A 332 7.71 16.65 8.54
CA ALA A 332 6.89 15.66 9.24
C ALA A 332 5.69 15.20 8.39
N TYR A 333 5.29 13.94 8.55
CA TYR A 333 3.94 13.50 8.17
C TYR A 333 2.90 14.32 8.94
N ASN A 334 1.82 14.77 8.27
CA ASN A 334 0.70 15.40 8.99
C ASN A 334 0.00 14.38 9.93
N LEU A 335 -0.79 14.90 10.86
CA LEU A 335 -1.44 14.07 11.89
C LEU A 335 -2.37 12.99 11.31
N LEU A 336 -3.02 13.24 10.17
CA LEU A 336 -3.86 12.26 9.50
C LEU A 336 -3.04 11.04 9.04
N TYR A 337 -1.87 11.26 8.45
CA TYR A 337 -0.99 10.15 8.03
C TYR A 337 -0.34 9.44 9.19
N LYS A 338 0.05 10.16 10.24
CA LYS A 338 0.54 9.52 11.47
C LYS A 338 -0.54 8.62 12.11
N HIS A 339 -1.80 9.04 12.04
CA HIS A 339 -2.92 8.20 12.48
C HIS A 339 -3.11 6.98 11.57
N TYR A 340 -3.02 7.12 10.25
CA TYR A 340 -3.10 5.99 9.31
C TYR A 340 -2.08 4.89 9.64
N PHE A 341 -0.86 5.25 10.04
CA PHE A 341 0.14 4.25 10.43
C PHE A 341 -0.01 3.72 11.87
N GLY A 342 -1.06 4.12 12.60
CA GLY A 342 -1.23 3.74 14.01
C GLY A 342 -0.20 4.35 14.96
N TRP A 343 0.53 5.40 14.54
CA TRP A 343 1.54 6.06 15.38
C TRP A 343 0.93 7.00 16.41
N LEU A 344 -0.36 7.29 16.29
CA LEU A 344 -1.13 8.12 17.20
C LEU A 344 -2.23 7.31 17.86
N ASN A 345 -2.61 7.68 19.07
CA ASN A 345 -3.82 7.19 19.71
C ASN A 345 -4.83 8.31 19.99
N ASP A 346 -6.09 7.94 20.19
CA ASP A 346 -7.20 8.89 20.33
C ASP A 346 -7.02 9.87 21.52
N SER A 347 -6.23 9.49 22.54
CA SER A 347 -5.88 10.37 23.64
C SER A 347 -4.89 11.49 23.25
N GLU A 348 -4.10 11.30 22.21
CA GLU A 348 -3.12 12.27 21.72
C GLU A 348 -3.74 13.27 20.73
N VAL A 349 -4.73 12.82 19.95
CA VAL A 349 -5.46 13.65 18.97
C VAL A 349 -6.96 13.36 19.07
N PRO A 350 -7.66 13.84 20.10
CA PRO A 350 -9.06 13.51 20.33
C PRO A 350 -10.01 14.15 19.31
N VAL A 351 -11.16 13.51 19.08
CA VAL A 351 -12.31 14.17 18.46
C VAL A 351 -12.99 15.05 19.50
N ILE A 352 -13.09 16.35 19.24
CA ILE A 352 -13.66 17.32 20.17
C ILE A 352 -15.18 17.38 20.03
N ASN A 353 -15.86 17.10 21.15
CA ASN A 353 -17.33 17.05 21.26
C ASN A 353 -17.89 18.04 22.28
N ALA A 354 -17.07 18.96 22.81
CA ALA A 354 -17.51 20.02 23.69
C ALA A 354 -16.81 21.34 23.30
N SER A 355 -17.50 22.46 23.46
CA SER A 355 -16.88 23.77 23.34
C SER A 355 -15.92 24.02 24.50
N GLY A 356 -14.83 24.75 24.26
CA GLY A 356 -13.82 25.05 25.28
C GLY A 356 -12.49 25.50 24.68
N THR A 357 -11.55 25.84 25.56
CA THR A 357 -10.17 26.13 25.15
C THR A 357 -9.32 24.87 25.29
N TYR A 358 -8.66 24.49 24.21
CA TYR A 358 -7.82 23.30 24.14
C TYR A 358 -6.37 23.71 23.87
N ARG A 359 -5.44 23.20 24.68
CA ARG A 359 -4.01 23.34 24.42
C ARG A 359 -3.53 22.18 23.57
N ILE A 360 -2.90 22.48 22.44
CA ILE A 360 -2.19 21.52 21.61
C ILE A 360 -0.69 21.81 21.63
N TYR A 361 0.11 20.76 21.80
CA TYR A 361 1.57 20.81 21.74
C TYR A 361 2.04 20.58 20.31
N ALA A 362 3.20 21.12 19.97
CA ALA A 362 3.78 20.94 18.65
C ALA A 362 4.03 19.45 18.38
N PHE A 363 3.49 18.93 17.28
CA PHE A 363 3.54 17.48 17.02
C PHE A 363 4.83 17.05 16.29
N ASP A 364 5.50 18.01 15.65
CA ASP A 364 6.70 17.85 14.84
C ASP A 364 7.99 17.73 15.68
N GLN A 365 7.87 17.05 16.81
CA GLN A 365 8.92 16.88 17.82
C GLN A 365 9.21 15.38 17.97
N GLY A 366 10.43 15.01 18.35
CA GLY A 366 10.82 13.59 18.52
C GLY A 366 10.17 12.86 19.70
N ALA A 367 9.34 13.54 20.49
CA ALA A 367 8.65 12.97 21.65
C ALA A 367 7.23 13.52 21.77
N ASN A 368 6.30 12.66 22.20
CA ASN A 368 4.92 13.02 22.49
C ASN A 368 4.54 12.59 23.93
N ASN A 369 4.74 13.49 24.89
CA ASN A 369 4.48 13.20 26.31
C ASN A 369 3.87 14.38 27.09
N ARG A 370 3.33 15.39 26.39
CA ARG A 370 2.86 16.65 27.00
C ARG A 370 1.34 16.83 27.04
N GLY A 371 0.60 16.07 26.23
CA GLY A 371 -0.86 16.18 26.15
C GLY A 371 -1.33 16.02 24.71
N TYR A 372 -2.37 16.75 24.33
CA TYR A 372 -2.85 16.75 22.97
C TYR A 372 -1.80 17.35 22.03
N ILE A 373 -1.49 16.67 20.93
CA ILE A 373 -0.61 17.20 19.87
C ILE A 373 -1.39 17.64 18.63
N GLY A 374 -2.71 17.49 18.68
CA GLY A 374 -3.64 18.03 17.70
C GLY A 374 -5.07 17.77 18.13
N LEU A 375 -6.02 18.22 17.32
CA LEU A 375 -7.45 18.00 17.54
C LEU A 375 -8.11 17.51 16.26
N ARG A 376 -9.15 16.68 16.40
CA ARG A 376 -10.08 16.35 15.33
C ARG A 376 -11.43 17.03 15.57
N LEU A 377 -12.01 17.58 14.51
CA LEU A 377 -13.35 18.16 14.52
C LEU A 377 -14.15 17.60 13.33
N LYS A 378 -15.38 17.15 13.58
CA LYS A 378 -16.28 16.74 12.48
C LYS A 378 -16.91 17.96 11.84
N SER A 379 -17.01 17.95 10.51
CA SER A 379 -17.81 18.94 9.78
C SER A 379 -19.27 18.91 10.23
N GLY A 380 -20.00 20.01 10.05
CA GLY A 380 -21.40 20.14 10.42
C GLY A 380 -22.33 19.16 9.70
N ASP A 381 -21.94 18.68 8.51
CA ASP A 381 -22.64 17.62 7.78
C ASP A 381 -22.18 16.20 8.17
N GLY A 382 -21.18 16.09 9.05
CA GLY A 382 -20.63 14.84 9.57
C GLY A 382 -19.74 14.06 8.60
N LYS A 383 -19.56 14.53 7.36
CA LYS A 383 -18.86 13.78 6.29
C LYS A 383 -17.34 13.90 6.36
N TYR A 384 -16.84 15.03 6.82
CA TYR A 384 -15.41 15.35 6.78
C TYR A 384 -14.85 15.49 8.19
N THR A 385 -13.53 15.30 8.28
CA THR A 385 -12.81 15.48 9.55
C THR A 385 -11.69 16.50 9.35
N TYR A 386 -11.72 17.54 10.16
CA TYR A 386 -10.67 18.55 10.25
C TYR A 386 -9.61 18.10 11.25
N TRP A 387 -8.35 18.14 10.86
CA TRP A 387 -7.19 17.82 11.67
C TRP A 387 -6.37 19.08 11.93
N LEU A 388 -6.41 19.56 13.16
CA LEU A 388 -5.68 20.75 13.59
C LEU A 388 -4.30 20.35 14.09
N GLU A 389 -3.27 20.99 13.56
CA GLU A 389 -1.89 20.69 13.90
C GLU A 389 -1.08 21.97 14.17
N TYR A 390 -0.19 21.91 15.17
CA TYR A 390 0.76 22.98 15.49
C TYR A 390 2.19 22.52 15.21
N ARG A 391 2.96 23.36 14.52
CA ARG A 391 4.32 23.05 14.06
C ARG A 391 5.29 24.12 14.51
N THR A 392 6.47 23.72 14.98
CA THR A 392 7.52 24.65 15.38
C THR A 392 8.93 24.28 14.92
N SER A 393 9.12 23.14 14.25
CA SER A 393 10.42 22.73 13.71
C SER A 393 10.65 23.20 12.27
N HIS A 394 9.66 23.85 11.65
CA HIS A 394 9.70 24.21 10.25
C HIS A 394 10.52 25.51 10.03
N ASP A 395 11.67 25.39 9.35
CA ASP A 395 12.68 26.44 9.21
C ASP A 395 12.37 27.45 8.09
N ARG A 396 11.77 26.99 6.98
CA ARG A 396 11.49 27.80 5.79
C ARG A 396 10.25 28.68 5.93
N TYR A 397 9.15 28.10 6.40
CA TYR A 397 7.86 28.75 6.63
C TYR A 397 7.62 28.99 8.13
N THR A 398 8.18 30.08 8.66
CA THR A 398 8.15 30.39 10.10
C THR A 398 6.81 30.92 10.62
N LYS A 399 5.84 31.19 9.72
CA LYS A 399 4.48 31.59 10.12
C LYS A 399 3.75 30.49 10.90
N THR A 400 4.11 29.22 10.69
CA THR A 400 3.73 28.05 11.51
C THR A 400 3.87 28.29 13.01
N LEU A 401 4.84 29.11 13.44
CA LEU A 401 5.03 29.45 14.85
C LEU A 401 3.88 30.24 15.47
N ASN A 402 3.01 30.87 14.67
CA ASN A 402 1.99 31.82 15.12
C ASN A 402 0.55 31.38 14.83
N GLY A 403 0.33 30.14 14.42
CA GLY A 403 -1.00 29.65 14.06
C GLY A 403 -1.07 28.13 13.99
N VAL A 404 -2.25 27.62 13.68
CA VAL A 404 -2.46 26.19 13.43
C VAL A 404 -2.63 25.94 11.93
N LEU A 405 -2.10 24.82 11.44
CA LEU A 405 -2.44 24.30 10.11
C LEU A 405 -3.64 23.36 10.25
N ILE A 406 -4.42 23.25 9.17
CA ILE A 406 -5.66 22.49 9.16
C ILE A 406 -5.65 21.59 7.93
N ASN A 407 -5.73 20.27 8.14
CA ASN A 407 -5.89 19.30 7.07
C ASN A 407 -7.31 18.74 7.08
N LEU A 408 -7.98 18.71 5.93
CA LEU A 408 -9.31 18.14 5.76
C LEU A 408 -9.21 16.71 5.21
N GLN A 409 -9.90 15.79 5.86
CA GLN A 409 -10.01 14.38 5.49
C GLN A 409 -11.34 14.09 4.79
N GLY A 410 -11.28 13.29 3.72
CA GLY A 410 -12.45 12.74 3.03
C GLY A 410 -13.14 13.70 2.07
N TYR A 411 -12.55 14.87 1.80
CA TYR A 411 -13.13 15.86 0.89
C TYR A 411 -12.87 15.51 -0.58
N PHE A 412 -13.93 15.58 -1.40
CA PHE A 412 -14.02 15.57 -2.87
C PHE A 412 -12.90 14.90 -3.68
N GLU A 413 -12.76 13.58 -3.59
CA GLU A 413 -11.81 12.86 -4.44
C GLU A 413 -12.35 12.58 -5.85
N ASN A 414 -11.45 12.59 -6.84
CA ASN A 414 -11.72 12.16 -8.21
C ASN A 414 -11.50 10.65 -8.41
N GLU A 415 -11.09 9.96 -7.35
CA GLU A 415 -10.94 8.51 -7.36
C GLU A 415 -12.31 7.86 -7.11
N SER A 416 -12.72 6.99 -8.03
CA SER A 416 -13.98 6.25 -7.97
C SER A 416 -14.04 5.22 -6.83
N ASP A 417 -12.93 5.02 -6.13
CA ASP A 417 -12.79 4.07 -5.04
C ASP A 417 -12.69 4.82 -3.71
N GLU A 418 -13.74 4.66 -2.89
CA GLU A 418 -13.91 5.35 -1.62
C GLU A 418 -12.79 5.06 -0.60
N ARG A 419 -12.02 4.00 -0.82
CA ARG A 419 -10.89 3.61 0.04
C ARG A 419 -9.76 4.65 -0.02
N PHE A 420 -9.52 5.25 -1.18
CA PHE A 420 -8.43 6.24 -1.33
C PHE A 420 -8.73 7.55 -0.59
N TRP A 421 -10.00 7.84 -0.29
CA TRP A 421 -10.45 9.06 0.39
C TRP A 421 -9.90 9.21 1.81
N LYS A 422 -9.50 8.10 2.44
CA LYS A 422 -8.96 8.08 3.82
C LYS A 422 -7.45 8.34 3.87
N THR A 423 -6.78 8.28 2.73
CA THR A 423 -5.31 8.36 2.60
C THR A 423 -4.82 9.60 1.87
N THR A 424 -5.74 10.52 1.52
CA THR A 424 -5.41 11.86 1.05
C THR A 424 -5.75 12.89 2.12
N SER A 425 -4.82 13.80 2.36
CA SER A 425 -5.06 14.99 3.18
C SER A 425 -5.15 16.22 2.29
N TYR A 426 -6.06 17.14 2.61
CA TYR A 426 -6.16 18.45 1.96
C TYR A 426 -5.79 19.56 2.94
N LEU A 427 -4.64 20.21 2.74
CA LEU A 427 -4.30 21.44 3.46
C LEU A 427 -5.31 22.54 3.10
N LEU A 428 -5.88 23.16 4.12
CA LEU A 428 -6.75 24.32 3.96
C LEU A 428 -5.94 25.60 4.07
N ASP A 429 -6.10 26.48 3.08
CA ASP A 429 -5.51 27.82 3.12
C ASP A 429 -6.40 28.78 3.91
N MET A 430 -5.89 29.28 5.03
CA MET A 430 -6.57 30.26 5.89
C MET A 430 -6.33 31.71 5.44
N THR A 431 -5.50 31.90 4.42
CA THR A 431 -5.19 33.18 3.79
C THR A 431 -5.34 33.12 2.25
N PRO A 432 -6.48 32.63 1.74
CA PRO A 432 -6.66 32.34 0.31
C PRO A 432 -6.48 33.58 -0.57
N GLY A 433 -5.54 33.49 -1.50
CA GLY A 433 -5.14 34.55 -2.43
C GLY A 433 -4.27 35.64 -1.79
N SER A 434 -3.65 35.37 -0.63
CA SER A 434 -2.82 36.36 0.06
C SER A 434 -1.43 36.53 -0.54
N LYS A 435 -0.96 35.53 -1.30
CA LYS A 435 0.25 35.63 -2.12
C LYS A 435 -0.10 35.56 -3.59
N THR A 436 0.64 36.34 -4.37
CA THR A 436 0.61 36.21 -5.82
C THR A 436 1.53 35.06 -6.20
N PRO A 437 1.03 33.99 -6.84
CA PRO A 437 1.83 32.80 -7.11
C PRO A 437 3.06 33.12 -7.98
N GLY A 438 4.26 33.04 -7.39
CA GLY A 438 5.51 32.96 -8.16
C GLY A 438 5.71 31.58 -8.80
N TRP A 439 5.05 30.57 -8.23
CA TRP A 439 4.93 29.19 -8.69
C TRP A 439 3.61 28.62 -8.14
N TRP A 440 3.17 27.47 -8.64
CA TRP A 440 1.78 26.98 -8.46
C TRP A 440 1.33 26.73 -7.01
N GLY A 441 2.23 26.57 -6.04
CA GLY A 441 1.90 26.28 -4.63
C GLY A 441 2.36 27.36 -3.64
N ASP A 442 2.65 28.57 -4.12
CA ASP A 442 3.21 29.64 -3.30
C ASP A 442 2.21 30.19 -2.26
N ASP A 443 0.92 30.24 -2.60
CA ASP A 443 -0.16 30.71 -1.72
C ASP A 443 -0.34 29.79 -0.51
N GLN A 444 -0.03 28.50 -0.68
CA GLN A 444 -0.12 27.49 0.37
C GLN A 444 1.00 27.58 1.41
N THR A 445 1.95 28.52 1.25
CA THR A 445 3.09 28.69 2.16
C THR A 445 2.81 29.62 3.35
N ASP A 446 1.58 30.10 3.50
CA ASP A 446 1.09 30.82 4.69
C ASP A 446 -0.32 30.43 5.13
N SER A 447 -0.68 29.16 4.90
CA SER A 447 -2.00 28.61 5.18
C SER A 447 -2.41 28.56 6.66
N GLU A 448 -1.60 29.06 7.59
CA GLU A 448 -1.89 28.98 9.01
C GLU A 448 -3.10 29.84 9.42
N LEU A 449 -4.00 29.28 10.24
CA LEU A 449 -4.95 30.08 11.01
C LEU A 449 -4.17 30.75 12.14
N VAL A 450 -3.78 32.01 11.94
CA VAL A 450 -2.96 32.74 12.92
C VAL A 450 -3.74 33.15 14.17
N ILE A 451 -3.01 33.33 15.28
CA ILE A 451 -3.56 33.78 16.56
C ILE A 451 -4.44 35.02 16.40
N GLY A 452 -5.62 34.99 17.01
CA GLY A 452 -6.63 36.06 16.96
C GLY A 452 -7.51 36.07 15.72
N LYS A 453 -7.33 35.14 14.77
CA LYS A 453 -8.24 34.91 13.65
C LYS A 453 -9.11 33.69 13.91
N SER A 454 -10.33 33.73 13.37
CA SER A 454 -11.31 32.67 13.52
C SER A 454 -11.62 32.04 12.17
N TYR A 455 -11.78 30.72 12.16
CA TYR A 455 -12.37 29.98 11.05
C TYR A 455 -13.67 29.34 11.52
N THR A 456 -14.73 29.45 10.72
CA THR A 456 -15.98 28.70 10.92
C THR A 456 -16.04 27.63 9.86
N ASP A 457 -16.29 26.40 10.31
CA ASP A 457 -16.56 25.26 9.43
C ASP A 457 -17.53 25.64 8.31
N HIS A 458 -17.20 25.26 7.08
CA HIS A 458 -18.00 25.54 5.90
C HIS A 458 -19.42 25.00 6.03
N TRP A 459 -19.58 23.85 6.71
CA TRP A 459 -20.87 23.20 6.96
C TRP A 459 -21.51 23.59 8.29
N GLY A 460 -20.91 24.55 9.02
CA GLY A 460 -21.51 25.15 10.21
C GLY A 460 -21.46 24.31 11.49
N GLY A 461 -20.57 23.32 11.61
CA GLY A 461 -20.44 22.48 12.81
C GLY A 461 -19.66 23.12 13.97
N PHE A 462 -18.73 24.02 13.67
CA PHE A 462 -17.89 24.66 14.69
C PHE A 462 -17.29 25.99 14.25
N THR A 463 -16.76 26.74 15.21
CA THR A 463 -15.82 27.85 15.02
C THR A 463 -14.57 27.59 15.86
N ILE A 464 -13.39 27.87 15.30
CA ILE A 464 -12.10 27.75 16.00
C ILE A 464 -11.35 29.07 15.99
N THR A 465 -10.62 29.37 17.05
CA THR A 465 -9.77 30.57 17.17
C THR A 465 -8.53 30.26 18.00
N PRO A 466 -7.33 30.24 17.41
CA PRO A 466 -6.08 30.19 18.16
C PRO A 466 -5.92 31.48 18.97
N THR A 467 -5.67 31.38 20.27
CA THR A 467 -5.73 32.52 21.21
C THR A 467 -4.37 32.95 21.74
N GLN A 468 -3.50 32.00 22.04
CA GLN A 468 -2.16 32.25 22.57
C GLN A 468 -1.25 31.04 22.39
N LYS A 469 0.05 31.26 22.53
CA LYS A 469 1.08 30.23 22.45
C LYS A 469 2.10 30.38 23.58
N GLY A 470 2.83 29.32 23.86
CA GLY A 470 3.90 29.33 24.85
C GLY A 470 4.86 28.17 24.70
N GLY A 471 5.75 28.02 25.68
CA GLY A 471 6.86 27.07 25.61
C GLY A 471 8.02 27.55 24.74
N THR A 472 8.94 26.63 24.44
CA THR A 472 10.13 26.92 23.64
C THR A 472 9.96 26.33 22.23
N PRO A 473 9.90 27.15 21.15
CA PRO A 473 9.83 26.64 19.79
C PRO A 473 10.93 25.61 19.46
N GLY A 474 10.58 24.59 18.68
CA GLY A 474 11.49 23.50 18.32
C GLY A 474 11.72 22.49 19.45
N THR A 475 10.86 22.48 20.47
CA THR A 475 10.88 21.48 21.54
C THR A 475 9.47 20.93 21.80
N PRO A 476 9.35 19.75 22.46
CA PRO A 476 8.07 19.20 22.89
C PRO A 476 7.25 20.12 23.81
N ASP A 477 7.87 21.16 24.40
CA ASP A 477 7.20 22.07 25.31
C ASP A 477 6.47 23.21 24.58
N ALA A 478 6.70 23.40 23.28
CA ALA A 478 5.97 24.38 22.49
C ALA A 478 4.48 24.01 22.39
N TRP A 479 3.60 24.98 22.63
CA TRP A 479 2.16 24.78 22.56
C TRP A 479 1.41 26.01 22.06
N ILE A 480 0.20 25.78 21.57
CA ILE A 480 -0.79 26.80 21.19
C ILE A 480 -2.15 26.42 21.78
N GLU A 481 -2.93 27.41 22.18
CA GLU A 481 -4.30 27.25 22.64
C GLU A 481 -5.29 27.62 21.53
N VAL A 482 -6.32 26.80 21.38
CA VAL A 482 -7.40 26.97 20.42
C VAL A 482 -8.73 26.98 21.16
N GLN A 483 -9.45 28.08 21.08
CA GLN A 483 -10.86 28.14 21.47
C GLN A 483 -11.68 27.41 20.39
N VAL A 484 -12.52 26.47 20.81
CA VAL A 484 -13.45 25.71 19.97
C VAL A 484 -14.87 26.01 20.44
N ASP A 485 -15.71 26.46 19.54
CA ASP A 485 -17.14 26.71 19.76
C ASP A 485 -17.95 25.81 18.83
N LEU A 486 -18.49 24.70 19.34
CA LEU A 486 -19.38 23.80 18.60
C LEU A 486 -20.78 24.41 18.46
N LYS A 487 -21.48 24.09 17.36
CA LYS A 487 -22.79 24.65 17.01
C LYS A 487 -23.95 23.67 17.08
#